data_AF-A0A380WBK9-F1
#
_entry.id   AF-A0A380WBK9-F1
#
_cell.length_a   1.000
_cell.length_b   1.000
_cell.length_c   1.000
_cell.angle_alpha   90.00
_cell.angle_beta   90.00
_cell.angle_gamma   90.00
#
_symmetry.space_group_name_H-M   'P 1'
#
loop_
_entity.id
_entity.type
_entity.pdbx_description
1 polymer ?
#
loop_
_entity_poly.entity_id
_entity_poly.type
_entity_poly.pdbx_seq_one_letter_code
_entity_poly.pdbx_strand_id
1 'polypeptide(L)'
;MSEAPPKPVAAAGRAVVARWRILAKQRLDHLHELGSSGRWKLYHTESDFFAMLQEAHDALKVWEDLAPPDAALDKTIEVAIAQHSEDRVPGSLPKPGLLDRVQSQYDFRKS
;
A
#
# COMPACT_ATOMS: atom_id res chain seq x y z
N MET A 1 -26.73 -10.73 -30.60
CA MET A 1 -26.79 -10.40 -29.17
C MET A 1 -25.58 -9.52 -28.88
N SER A 2 -25.76 -8.20 -28.82
CA SER A 2 -24.67 -7.27 -28.51
C SER A 2 -24.49 -7.23 -27.00
N GLU A 3 -23.38 -7.77 -26.52
CA GLU A 3 -22.95 -7.62 -25.14
C GLU A 3 -22.60 -6.14 -24.92
N ALA A 4 -23.36 -5.47 -24.05
CA ALA A 4 -23.11 -4.08 -23.72
C ALA A 4 -21.73 -3.96 -23.03
N PRO A 5 -20.95 -2.91 -23.33
CA PRO A 5 -19.64 -2.74 -22.72
C PRO A 5 -19.75 -2.73 -21.18
N PRO A 6 -18.78 -3.33 -20.47
CA PRO A 6 -18.84 -3.42 -19.02
C PRO A 6 -18.95 -2.04 -18.39
N LYS A 7 -19.87 -1.90 -17.42
CA LYS A 7 -20.14 -0.63 -16.74
C LYS A 7 -18.84 -0.06 -16.14
N PRO A 8 -18.55 1.25 -16.32
CA PRO A 8 -17.27 1.87 -15.93
C PRO A 8 -16.94 1.71 -14.43
N VAL A 9 -17.94 1.55 -13.57
CA VAL A 9 -17.78 1.30 -12.13
C VAL A 9 -17.04 -0.02 -11.85
N ALA A 10 -17.30 -1.08 -12.64
CA ALA A 10 -16.61 -2.37 -12.46
C ALA A 10 -15.13 -2.28 -12.82
N ALA A 11 -14.78 -1.48 -13.83
CA ALA A 11 -13.40 -1.22 -14.21
C ALA A 11 -12.65 -0.41 -13.15
N ALA A 12 -13.30 0.64 -12.60
CA ALA A 12 -12.74 1.42 -11.50
C ALA A 12 -12.51 0.57 -10.24
N GLY A 13 -13.46 -0.31 -9.89
CA GLY A 13 -13.32 -1.24 -8.76
C GLY A 13 -12.10 -2.16 -8.92
N ARG A 14 -11.92 -2.75 -10.11
CA ARG A 14 -10.75 -3.60 -10.40
C ARG A 14 -9.43 -2.83 -10.29
N ALA A 15 -9.39 -1.58 -10.76
CA ALA A 15 -8.20 -0.74 -10.66
C ALA A 15 -7.83 -0.43 -9.20
N VAL A 16 -8.81 -0.22 -8.31
CA VAL A 16 -8.57 0.01 -6.88
C VAL A 16 -7.98 -1.24 -6.22
N VAL A 17 -8.52 -2.42 -6.49
CA VAL A 17 -8.02 -3.68 -5.92
C VAL A 17 -6.60 -3.96 -6.41
N ALA A 18 -6.33 -3.77 -7.70
CA ALA A 18 -4.99 -3.92 -8.28
C ALA A 18 -3.98 -2.93 -7.65
N ARG A 19 -4.40 -1.68 -7.36
CA ARG A 19 -3.57 -0.71 -6.63
C ARG A 19 -3.20 -1.20 -5.23
N TRP A 20 -4.16 -1.74 -4.48
CA TRP A 20 -3.88 -2.29 -3.14
C TRP A 20 -2.92 -3.48 -3.19
N ARG A 21 -3.06 -4.35 -4.19
CA ARG A 21 -2.11 -5.45 -4.42
C ARG A 21 -0.69 -4.95 -4.66
N ILE A 22 -0.51 -3.95 -5.53
CA ILE A 22 0.80 -3.36 -5.82
C ILE A 22 1.42 -2.76 -4.56
N LEU A 23 0.64 -2.02 -3.76
CA LEU A 23 1.11 -1.46 -2.49
C LEU A 23 1.47 -2.55 -1.47
N ALA A 24 0.68 -3.62 -1.38
CA ALA A 24 0.99 -4.76 -0.51
C ALA A 24 2.31 -5.43 -0.92
N LYS A 25 2.55 -5.60 -2.22
CA LYS A 25 3.81 -6.12 -2.76
C LYS A 25 5.00 -5.22 -2.43
N GLN A 26 4.86 -3.91 -2.67
CA GLN A 26 5.89 -2.92 -2.32
C GLN A 26 6.21 -2.93 -0.81
N ARG A 27 5.19 -3.07 0.05
CA ARG A 27 5.39 -3.22 1.51
C ARG A 27 6.21 -4.48 1.82
N LEU A 28 5.88 -5.61 1.20
CA LEU A 28 6.59 -6.86 1.43
C LEU A 28 8.05 -6.79 0.95
N ASP A 29 8.28 -6.24 -0.25
CA ASP A 29 9.62 -6.05 -0.80
C ASP A 29 10.47 -5.15 0.10
N HIS A 30 9.89 -4.07 0.64
CA HIS A 30 10.56 -3.22 1.62
C HIS A 30 10.91 -3.96 2.92
N LEU A 31 10.00 -4.81 3.43
CA LEU A 31 10.29 -5.61 4.63
C LEU A 31 11.39 -6.63 4.39
N HIS A 32 11.47 -7.25 3.20
CA HIS A 32 12.58 -8.13 2.84
C HIS A 32 13.93 -7.39 2.76
N GLU A 33 13.93 -6.18 2.21
CA GLU A 33 15.11 -5.31 2.16
C GLU A 33 15.55 -4.89 3.57
N LEU A 34 14.59 -4.55 4.44
CA LEU A 34 14.86 -4.24 5.84
C LEU A 34 15.41 -5.44 6.61
N GLY A 35 14.86 -6.64 6.35
CA GLY A 35 15.32 -7.92 6.89
C GLY A 35 16.77 -8.23 6.49
N SER A 36 17.07 -8.10 5.19
CA SER A 36 18.40 -8.37 4.62
C SER A 36 19.46 -7.38 5.09
N SER A 37 19.09 -6.11 5.25
CA SER A 37 20.00 -5.08 5.79
C SER A 37 20.16 -5.14 7.31
N GLY A 38 19.28 -5.84 8.03
CA GLY A 38 19.28 -5.93 9.49
C GLY A 38 18.86 -4.64 10.20
N ARG A 39 18.49 -3.58 9.46
CA ARG A 39 18.10 -2.27 10.00
C ARG A 39 16.84 -2.32 10.86
N TRP A 40 16.01 -3.35 10.71
CA TRP A 40 14.81 -3.57 11.53
C TRP A 40 15.12 -3.64 13.04
N LYS A 41 16.31 -4.11 13.43
CA LYS A 41 16.72 -4.28 14.83
C LYS A 41 16.80 -2.97 15.62
N LEU A 42 16.85 -1.83 14.92
CA LEU A 42 16.85 -0.51 15.55
C LEU A 42 15.45 -0.06 15.99
N TYR A 43 14.40 -0.66 15.42
CA TYR A 43 13.02 -0.17 15.54
C TYR A 43 12.05 -1.23 16.06
N HIS A 44 12.36 -2.50 15.89
CA HIS A 44 11.45 -3.62 16.18
C HIS A 44 12.13 -4.70 17.01
N THR A 45 11.33 -5.36 17.85
CA THR A 45 11.72 -6.66 18.38
C THR A 45 11.67 -7.70 17.27
N GLU A 46 12.34 -8.83 17.48
CA GLU A 46 12.35 -9.93 16.51
C GLU A 46 10.92 -10.47 16.25
N SER A 47 10.15 -10.68 17.32
CA SER A 47 8.76 -11.14 17.21
C SER A 47 7.89 -10.17 16.43
N ASP A 48 8.01 -8.86 16.68
CA ASP A 48 7.19 -7.85 16.00
C ASP A 48 7.54 -7.79 14.52
N PHE A 49 8.82 -7.85 14.18
CA PHE A 49 9.26 -7.84 12.79
C PHE A 49 8.75 -9.06 12.02
N PHE A 50 8.84 -10.26 12.60
CA PHE A 50 8.31 -11.47 11.96
C PHE A 50 6.79 -11.45 11.84
N ALA A 51 6.07 -10.91 12.84
CA ALA A 51 4.63 -10.73 12.75
C ALA A 51 4.26 -9.77 11.59
N MET A 52 4.95 -8.63 11.48
CA MET A 52 4.75 -7.68 10.37
C MET A 52 5.04 -8.30 9.01
N LEU A 53 6.05 -9.17 8.90
CA LEU A 53 6.39 -9.86 7.66
C LEU A 53 5.31 -10.87 7.27
N GLN A 54 4.84 -11.68 8.23
CA GLN A 54 3.75 -12.63 8.00
C GLN A 54 2.46 -11.93 7.59
N GLU A 55 2.09 -10.85 8.28
CA GLU A 55 0.92 -10.04 7.91
C GLU A 55 1.03 -9.45 6.51
N ALA A 56 2.22 -9.01 6.10
CA ALA A 56 2.43 -8.47 4.75
C ALA A 56 2.26 -9.56 3.67
N HIS A 57 2.75 -10.77 3.94
CA HIS A 57 2.51 -11.93 3.08
C HIS A 57 1.01 -12.26 2.97
N ASP A 58 0.31 -12.35 4.10
CA ASP A 58 -1.11 -12.70 4.12
C ASP A 58 -1.96 -11.63 3.42
N ALA A 59 -1.65 -10.36 3.65
CA ALA A 59 -2.30 -9.26 2.94
C ALA A 59 -2.08 -9.33 1.43
N LEU A 60 -0.84 -9.56 0.98
CA LEU A 60 -0.54 -9.68 -0.44
C LEU A 60 -1.34 -10.81 -1.08
N LYS A 61 -1.39 -11.97 -0.42
CA LYS A 61 -2.17 -13.13 -0.90
C LYS A 61 -3.65 -12.80 -1.08
N VAL A 62 -4.27 -12.14 -0.10
CA VAL A 62 -5.68 -11.72 -0.19
C VAL A 62 -5.92 -10.82 -1.41
N TRP A 63 -5.01 -9.88 -1.67
CA TRP A 63 -5.16 -8.97 -2.82
C TRP A 63 -4.86 -9.64 -4.16
N GLU A 64 -3.93 -10.60 -4.21
CA GLU A 64 -3.66 -11.42 -5.40
C GLU A 64 -4.86 -12.30 -5.77
N ASP A 65 -5.54 -12.88 -4.78
CA ASP A 65 -6.76 -13.67 -4.98
C ASP A 65 -7.90 -12.81 -5.58
N LEU A 66 -7.99 -11.53 -5.19
CA LEU A 66 -9.02 -10.60 -5.66
C LEU A 66 -8.68 -9.94 -7.01
N ALA A 67 -7.39 -9.73 -7.29
CA ALA A 67 -6.90 -9.14 -8.53
C ALA A 67 -5.62 -9.85 -8.97
N PRO A 68 -5.71 -10.88 -9.82
CA PRO A 68 -4.53 -11.56 -10.34
C PRO A 68 -3.57 -10.61 -11.06
N PRO A 69 -2.26 -10.93 -11.11
CA PRO A 69 -1.28 -10.14 -11.85
C PRO A 69 -1.63 -9.88 -13.31
N ASP A 70 -1.61 -8.59 -13.70
CA ASP A 70 -1.82 -8.13 -15.07
C ASP A 70 -0.78 -7.04 -15.37
N ALA A 71 0.27 -7.40 -16.10
CA ALA A 71 1.41 -6.52 -16.36
C ALA A 71 1.05 -5.19 -17.05
N ALA A 72 -0.02 -5.16 -17.87
CA ALA A 72 -0.42 -3.94 -18.55
C ALA A 72 -1.11 -2.97 -17.58
N LEU A 73 -2.08 -3.48 -16.81
CA LEU A 73 -2.78 -2.71 -15.78
C LEU A 73 -1.81 -2.27 -14.67
N ASP A 74 -0.93 -3.17 -14.25
CA ASP A 74 -0.01 -2.94 -13.14
C ASP A 74 0.95 -1.81 -13.45
N LYS A 75 1.53 -1.80 -14.66
CA LYS A 75 2.41 -0.73 -15.10
C LYS A 75 1.70 0.62 -15.10
N THR A 76 0.45 0.68 -15.54
CA THR A 76 -0.33 1.92 -15.51
C THR A 76 -0.56 2.40 -14.07
N ILE A 77 -0.88 1.48 -13.15
CA ILE A 77 -1.13 1.83 -11.75
C ILE A 77 0.16 2.21 -11.03
N GLU A 78 1.27 1.52 -11.27
CA GLU A 78 2.59 1.85 -10.72
C GLU A 78 3.03 3.26 -11.10
N VAL A 79 2.87 3.64 -12.38
CA VAL A 79 3.13 5.01 -12.84
C VAL A 79 2.25 6.01 -12.10
N ALA A 80 0.95 5.72 -11.94
CA ALA A 80 0.04 6.59 -11.21
C ALA A 80 0.42 6.71 -9.72
N ILE A 81 0.84 5.62 -9.06
CA ILE A 81 1.32 5.64 -7.68
C ILE A 81 2.57 6.52 -7.55
N ALA A 82 3.53 6.38 -8.46
CA ALA A 82 4.76 7.16 -8.45
C ALA A 82 4.49 8.66 -8.61
N GLN A 83 3.63 9.04 -9.55
CA GLN A 83 3.23 10.45 -9.76
C GLN A 83 2.63 11.08 -8.51
N HIS A 84 1.76 10.36 -7.79
CA HIS A 84 1.18 10.85 -6.54
C HIS A 84 2.21 10.99 -5.40
N SER A 85 3.32 10.25 -5.44
CA SER A 85 4.39 10.39 -4.45
C SER A 85 5.28 11.61 -4.73
N GLU A 86 5.45 12.00 -6.00
CA GLU A 86 6.25 13.14 -6.42
C GLU A 86 5.51 14.48 -6.28
N ASP A 87 4.18 14.49 -6.44
CA ASP A 87 3.33 15.66 -6.19
C ASP A 87 3.36 16.11 -4.71
N ARG A 88 3.85 15.27 -3.80
CA ARG A 88 4.05 15.59 -2.38
C ARG A 88 5.39 16.32 -2.17
N VAL A 89 5.54 17.50 -2.76
CA VAL A 89 6.67 18.40 -2.49
C VAL A 89 6.70 18.74 -0.98
N PRO A 90 7.86 18.63 -0.28
CA PRO A 90 7.99 19.07 1.10
C PRO A 90 8.01 20.61 1.14
N GLY A 91 6.86 21.24 1.33
CA GLY A 91 6.78 22.70 1.49
C GLY A 91 5.43 23.34 1.13
N SER A 92 4.56 22.67 0.38
CA SER A 92 3.22 23.20 0.15
C SER A 92 2.26 22.66 1.21
N LEU A 93 2.09 23.43 2.28
CA LEU A 93 1.03 23.23 3.27
C LEU A 93 -0.32 23.25 2.52
N PRO A 94 -1.10 22.15 2.51
CA PRO A 94 -2.50 22.24 2.14
C PRO A 94 -3.15 23.16 3.17
N LYS A 95 -3.88 24.19 2.71
CA LYS A 95 -4.65 25.10 3.58
C LYS A 95 -5.41 24.26 4.61
N PRO A 96 -5.34 24.56 5.92
CA PRO A 96 -6.05 23.82 6.94
C PRO A 96 -7.54 24.19 6.85
N GLY A 97 -8.23 23.54 5.93
CA GLY A 97 -9.67 23.53 5.83
C GLY A 97 -10.15 22.13 6.15
N LEU A 98 -10.56 21.93 7.41
CA LEU A 98 -11.52 20.92 7.82
C LEU A 98 -11.06 19.44 7.85
N LEU A 99 -10.00 19.12 8.59
CA LEU A 99 -9.91 17.82 9.25
C LEU A 99 -9.67 18.05 10.74
N ASP A 100 -10.75 18.45 11.41
CA ASP A 100 -10.87 18.24 12.84
C ASP A 100 -10.98 16.72 13.08
N ARG A 101 -10.14 16.24 14.00
CA ARG A 101 -10.32 15.02 14.79
C ARG A 101 -10.19 13.64 14.12
N VAL A 102 -8.93 13.18 13.99
CA VAL A 102 -8.54 11.84 14.47
C VAL A 102 -7.17 11.97 15.15
N GLN A 103 -7.16 12.06 16.48
CA GLN A 103 -5.97 11.84 17.28
C GLN A 103 -5.61 10.35 17.21
N SER A 104 -4.55 9.98 16.48
CA SER A 104 -3.92 8.67 16.67
C SER A 104 -2.96 8.78 17.85
N GLN A 105 -3.45 8.39 19.02
CA GLN A 105 -2.60 8.12 20.18
C GLN A 105 -1.75 6.88 19.86
N TYR A 106 -0.50 7.08 19.44
CA TYR A 106 0.53 6.06 19.53
C TYR A 106 1.47 6.46 20.66
N ASP A 107 1.07 6.13 21.89
CA ASP A 107 1.91 6.19 23.08
C ASP A 107 2.92 5.04 23.01
N PHE A 108 4.15 5.33 22.56
CA PHE A 108 5.31 4.49 22.87
C PHE A 108 5.66 4.68 24.34
N ARG A 109 4.95 3.98 25.23
CA ARG A 109 5.39 3.85 26.62
C ARG A 109 6.44 2.75 26.72
N LYS A 110 7.68 3.20 26.86
CA LYS A 110 8.79 2.44 27.44
C LYS A 110 8.36 1.88 28.81
N SER A 111 8.63 0.62 29.06
CA SER A 111 9.21 0.08 30.32
C SER A 111 9.71 -1.32 30.07
#